data_AF-A0Y7Q1-F1
#
_entry.id   AF-A0Y7Q1-F1
#
_cell.length_a   1.000
_cell.length_b   1.000
_cell.length_c   1.000
_cell.angle_alpha   90.00
_cell.angle_beta   90.00
_cell.angle_gamma   90.00
#
_symmetry.space_group_name_H-M   'P 1'
#
loop_
_entity.id
_entity.type
_entity.pdbx_description
1 polymer ?
#
loop_
_entity_poly.entity_id
_entity_poly.type
_entity_poly.pdbx_seq_one_letter_code
_entity_poly.pdbx_strand_id
1 'polypeptide(L)'
;MLTGVILFGFFLIEERGLLSLTLTSDRSYISAIILMLYAAFSIHWLYLIYGISSAQKSLDESQPLLDEVEPDGLSIKEGAVYVHKHRLEPGIFSDYLQDLLKKSRYPSREIDHGILLEALVERLMAKHSFGHFATDILLKFGLLGTVIGFIMMLSPVGSMTDFDPSVLQQLLGQMSGGMAIALYTTATGLVTSALLGLQYQLLDSATAHFVDRVAITVEVSVMPLLAQKSAGQNDAPRGAVA
;
A
#
# COMPACT_ATOMS: atom_id res chain seq x y z
N MET A 1 -0.58 -8.27 13.37
CA MET A 1 -1.91 -8.66 13.91
C MET A 1 -2.93 -8.89 12.81
N LEU A 2 -3.20 -7.91 11.93
CA LEU A 2 -4.20 -8.06 10.86
C LEU A 2 -3.93 -9.23 9.88
N THR A 3 -2.72 -9.37 9.36
CA THR A 3 -2.36 -10.47 8.44
C THR A 3 -2.66 -11.85 9.05
N GLY A 4 -2.47 -11.98 10.38
CA GLY A 4 -2.81 -13.20 11.11
C GLY A 4 -4.32 -13.45 11.19
N VAL A 5 -5.13 -12.40 11.40
CA VAL A 5 -6.59 -12.51 11.38
C VAL A 5 -7.11 -12.87 9.99
N ILE A 6 -6.52 -12.30 8.93
CA ILE A 6 -6.90 -12.59 7.55
C ILE A 6 -6.54 -14.03 7.18
N LEU A 7 -5.33 -14.51 7.53
CA LEU A 7 -4.92 -15.89 7.31
C LEU A 7 -5.78 -16.87 8.11
N PHE A 8 -6.10 -16.54 9.36
CA PHE A 8 -7.00 -17.36 10.19
C PHE A 8 -8.43 -17.40 9.63
N GLY A 9 -8.92 -16.29 9.12
CA GLY A 9 -10.21 -16.23 8.42
C GLY A 9 -10.23 -17.12 7.16
N PHE A 10 -9.17 -17.06 6.35
CA PHE A 10 -9.01 -17.95 5.19
C PHE A 10 -8.96 -19.43 5.59
N PHE A 11 -8.21 -19.76 6.64
CA PHE A 11 -8.15 -21.12 7.19
C PHE A 11 -9.52 -21.64 7.63
N LEU A 12 -10.30 -20.83 8.36
CA LEU A 12 -11.67 -21.22 8.77
C LEU A 12 -12.63 -21.41 7.59
N ILE A 13 -12.47 -20.62 6.53
CA ILE A 13 -13.29 -20.74 5.31
C ILE A 13 -12.91 -22.03 4.54
N GLU A 14 -11.63 -22.37 4.51
CA GLU A 14 -11.12 -23.61 3.92
C GLU A 14 -11.57 -24.85 4.70
N GLU A 15 -11.50 -24.81 6.04
CA GLU A 15 -11.93 -25.89 6.92
C GLU A 15 -13.43 -26.20 6.75
N ARG A 16 -14.24 -25.18 6.46
CA ARG A 16 -15.68 -25.34 6.13
C ARG A 16 -15.92 -25.82 4.69
N GLY A 17 -14.88 -26.05 3.90
CA GLY A 17 -14.97 -26.48 2.50
C GLY A 17 -15.55 -25.43 1.56
N LEU A 18 -15.77 -24.19 2.02
CA LEU A 18 -16.43 -23.13 1.25
C LEU A 18 -15.57 -22.67 0.07
N LEU A 19 -14.25 -22.64 0.23
CA LEU A 19 -13.32 -22.37 -0.88
C LEU A 19 -13.41 -23.45 -1.96
N SER A 20 -13.36 -24.73 -1.56
CA SER A 20 -13.52 -25.85 -2.51
C SER A 20 -14.88 -25.83 -3.19
N LEU A 21 -15.95 -25.51 -2.45
CA LEU A 21 -17.30 -25.39 -2.99
C LEU A 21 -17.40 -24.25 -4.01
N THR A 22 -16.78 -23.11 -3.75
CA THR A 22 -16.77 -21.95 -4.66
C THR A 22 -16.01 -22.29 -5.94
N LEU A 23 -14.81 -22.87 -5.84
CA LEU A 23 -14.02 -23.26 -7.03
C LEU A 23 -14.67 -24.37 -7.85
N THR A 24 -15.32 -25.35 -7.20
CA THR A 24 -15.96 -26.47 -7.91
C THR A 24 -17.28 -26.05 -8.54
N SER A 25 -18.00 -25.10 -7.93
CA SER A 25 -19.26 -24.57 -8.44
C SER A 25 -19.05 -23.55 -9.56
N ASP A 26 -17.93 -22.83 -9.55
CA ASP A 26 -17.65 -21.81 -10.55
C ASP A 26 -16.98 -22.37 -11.82
N ARG A 27 -17.80 -22.86 -12.75
CA ARG A 27 -17.34 -23.28 -14.08
C ARG A 27 -16.81 -22.15 -14.97
N SER A 28 -17.05 -20.89 -14.61
CA SER A 28 -16.59 -19.73 -15.38
C SER A 28 -15.12 -19.37 -15.10
N TYR A 29 -14.54 -19.94 -14.05
CA TYR A 29 -13.17 -19.68 -13.56
C TYR A 29 -12.92 -18.23 -13.09
N ILE A 30 -13.95 -17.39 -12.97
CA ILE A 30 -13.82 -15.98 -12.58
C ILE A 30 -13.44 -15.87 -11.11
N SER A 31 -14.03 -16.68 -10.23
CA SER A 31 -13.71 -16.71 -8.80
C SER A 31 -12.24 -17.06 -8.57
N ALA A 32 -11.67 -17.96 -9.38
CA ALA A 32 -10.25 -18.30 -9.32
C ALA A 32 -9.36 -17.10 -9.72
N ILE A 33 -9.75 -16.35 -10.75
CA ILE A 33 -9.06 -15.12 -11.17
C ILE A 33 -9.14 -14.06 -10.05
N ILE A 34 -10.30 -13.87 -9.44
CA ILE A 34 -10.48 -12.94 -8.31
C ILE A 34 -9.57 -13.32 -7.15
N LEU A 35 -9.51 -14.60 -6.78
CA LEU A 35 -8.65 -15.07 -5.70
C LEU A 35 -7.16 -14.92 -6.02
N MET A 36 -6.76 -15.18 -7.27
CA MET A 36 -5.38 -15.00 -7.72
C MET A 36 -4.96 -13.52 -7.67
N LEU A 37 -5.82 -12.62 -8.17
CA LEU A 37 -5.60 -11.18 -8.10
C LEU A 37 -5.52 -10.73 -6.64
N TYR A 38 -6.46 -11.14 -5.81
CA TYR A 38 -6.46 -10.86 -4.37
C TYR A 38 -5.13 -11.25 -3.71
N ALA A 39 -4.64 -12.47 -3.95
CA ALA A 39 -3.38 -12.94 -3.40
C ALA A 39 -2.20 -12.09 -3.88
N ALA A 40 -2.13 -11.77 -5.18
CA ALA A 40 -1.07 -10.94 -5.75
C ALA A 40 -1.05 -9.53 -5.13
N PHE A 41 -2.21 -8.88 -5.01
CA PHE A 41 -2.31 -7.55 -4.40
C PHE A 41 -2.05 -7.57 -2.90
N SER A 42 -2.50 -8.63 -2.19
CA SER A 42 -2.22 -8.77 -0.77
C SER A 42 -0.72 -8.98 -0.50
N ILE A 43 -0.03 -9.71 -1.36
CA ILE A 43 1.44 -9.80 -1.34
C ILE A 43 2.07 -8.44 -1.61
N HIS A 44 1.60 -7.70 -2.62
CA HIS A 44 2.10 -6.35 -2.92
C HIS A 44 1.93 -5.39 -1.74
N TRP A 45 0.75 -5.40 -1.10
CA TRP A 45 0.50 -4.68 0.15
C TRP A 45 1.49 -5.07 1.24
N LEU A 46 1.77 -6.37 1.40
CA LEU A 46 2.72 -6.87 2.38
C LEU A 46 4.14 -6.31 2.14
N TYR A 47 4.59 -6.24 0.88
CA TYR A 47 5.86 -5.61 0.53
C TYR A 47 5.89 -4.11 0.90
N LEU A 48 4.81 -3.37 0.62
CA LEU A 48 4.72 -1.94 0.94
C LEU A 48 4.74 -1.69 2.44
N ILE A 49 3.95 -2.43 3.22
CA ILE A 49 3.89 -2.24 4.68
C ILE A 49 5.21 -2.59 5.36
N TYR A 50 5.95 -3.60 4.86
CA TYR A 50 7.30 -3.89 5.33
C TYR A 50 8.27 -2.73 5.07
N GLY A 51 8.19 -2.10 3.90
CA GLY A 51 9.01 -0.93 3.57
C GLY A 51 8.76 0.25 4.52
N ILE A 52 7.49 0.52 4.84
CA ILE A 52 7.11 1.61 5.76
C ILE A 52 7.49 1.28 7.20
N SER A 53 7.29 0.04 7.64
CA SER A 53 7.68 -0.39 8.98
C SER A 53 9.20 -0.29 9.17
N SER A 54 9.99 -0.67 8.16
CA SER A 54 11.44 -0.49 8.17
C SER A 54 11.82 0.99 8.21
N ALA A 55 11.13 1.85 7.45
CA ALA A 55 11.38 3.29 7.45
C ALA A 55 11.03 3.95 8.79
N GLN A 56 9.94 3.54 9.44
CA GLN A 56 9.58 3.97 10.80
C GLN A 56 10.64 3.56 11.82
N LYS A 57 11.13 2.31 11.75
CA LYS A 57 12.18 1.84 12.65
C LYS A 57 13.48 2.65 12.49
N SER A 58 13.88 2.94 11.25
CA SER A 58 15.05 3.78 10.97
C SER A 58 14.88 5.20 11.53
N LEU A 59 13.66 5.77 11.43
CA LEU A 59 13.34 7.05 12.05
C LEU A 59 13.46 6.98 13.58
N ASP A 60 12.87 5.97 14.22
CA ASP A 60 12.94 5.74 15.67
C ASP A 60 14.37 5.62 16.20
N GLU A 61 15.24 4.91 15.47
CA GLU A 61 16.65 4.76 15.85
C GLU A 61 17.45 6.04 15.64
N SER A 62 17.07 6.87 14.66
CA SER A 62 17.76 8.13 14.36
C SER A 62 17.29 9.33 15.20
N GLN A 63 16.06 9.31 15.71
CA GLN A 63 15.47 10.40 16.50
C GLN A 63 16.29 10.76 17.76
N PRO A 64 16.68 9.81 18.65
CA PRO A 64 17.48 10.17 19.83
C PRO A 64 18.88 10.66 19.46
N LEU A 65 19.43 10.22 18.31
CA LEU A 65 20.70 10.71 17.81
C LEU A 65 20.57 12.16 17.33
N LEU A 66 19.47 12.53 16.67
CA LEU A 66 19.24 13.89 16.18
C LEU A 66 18.99 14.90 17.31
N ASP A 67 18.34 14.49 18.41
CA ASP A 67 18.06 15.35 19.56
C ASP A 67 19.32 15.69 20.39
N GLU A 68 20.38 14.86 20.31
CA GLU A 68 21.65 15.08 21.02
C GLU A 68 22.75 15.74 20.17
N VAL A 69 22.45 16.13 18.92
CA VAL A 69 23.47 16.58 17.96
C VAL A 69 23.72 18.08 17.99
N GLU A 70 25.00 18.43 18.17
CA GLU A 70 25.52 19.77 17.92
C GLU A 70 25.39 20.18 16.43
N PRO A 71 25.24 21.47 16.10
CA PRO A 71 24.93 21.98 14.75
C PRO A 71 25.93 21.59 13.63
N ASP A 72 27.11 21.08 13.97
CA ASP A 72 28.11 20.59 13.00
C ASP A 72 28.19 19.07 12.85
N GLY A 73 27.32 18.32 13.55
CA GLY A 73 27.31 16.85 13.52
C GLY A 73 26.66 16.23 12.29
N LEU A 74 25.90 16.97 11.49
CA LEU A 74 25.26 16.46 10.27
C LEU A 74 26.18 16.63 9.05
N SER A 75 26.63 15.51 8.48
CA SER A 75 27.46 15.51 7.27
C SER A 75 27.05 14.43 6.28
N ILE A 76 27.17 14.74 4.99
CA ILE A 76 27.06 13.75 3.92
C ILE A 76 28.48 13.28 3.57
N LYS A 77 28.74 11.97 3.69
CA LYS A 77 29.96 11.34 3.17
C LYS A 77 29.56 10.18 2.26
N GLU A 78 30.12 10.13 1.06
CA GLU A 78 29.94 9.03 0.08
C GLU A 78 28.47 8.66 -0.22
N GLY A 79 27.56 9.63 -0.21
CA GLY A 79 26.14 9.37 -0.48
C GLY A 79 25.38 8.72 0.68
N ALA A 80 25.94 8.68 1.88
CA ALA A 80 25.24 8.34 3.12
C ALA A 80 25.20 9.54 4.08
N VAL A 81 24.11 9.66 4.82
CA VAL A 81 23.99 10.69 5.86
C VAL A 81 24.58 10.16 7.15
N TYR A 82 25.50 10.94 7.73
CA TYR A 82 26.12 10.66 9.01
C TYR A 82 25.62 11.68 10.03
N VAL A 83 25.18 11.15 11.17
CA VAL A 83 24.94 11.93 12.37
C VAL A 83 26.11 11.66 13.32
N HIS A 84 26.99 12.65 13.42
CA HIS A 84 28.26 12.61 14.15
C HIS A 84 29.25 11.55 13.59
N LYS A 85 29.15 10.30 14.06
CA LYS A 85 29.93 9.13 13.61
C LYS A 85 29.05 7.93 13.22
N HIS A 86 27.74 8.02 13.42
CA HIS A 86 26.80 6.95 13.12
C HIS A 86 26.25 7.15 11.72
N ARG A 87 26.35 6.09 10.90
CA ARG A 87 25.75 6.04 9.57
C ARG A 87 24.27 5.75 9.73
N LEU A 88 23.39 6.60 9.19
CA LEU A 88 21.98 6.25 9.07
C LEU A 88 21.82 5.07 8.10
N GLU A 89 20.96 4.12 8.46
CA GLU A 89 20.61 3.04 7.54
C GLU A 89 19.99 3.61 6.24
N PRO A 90 20.37 3.05 5.08
CA PRO A 90 19.81 3.47 3.80
C PRO A 90 18.30 3.18 3.76
N GLY A 91 17.50 4.21 3.52
CA GLY A 91 16.06 4.11 3.45
C GLY A 91 15.39 5.42 3.05
N ILE A 92 14.05 5.40 3.00
CA ILE A 92 13.22 6.54 2.56
C ILE A 92 13.57 7.81 3.35
N PHE A 93 13.84 7.68 4.65
CA PHE A 93 14.22 8.79 5.52
C PHE A 93 15.66 9.30 5.25
N SER A 94 16.63 8.42 5.03
CA SER A 94 18.01 8.85 4.75
C SER A 94 18.13 9.56 3.40
N ASP A 95 17.38 9.10 2.41
CA ASP A 95 17.32 9.72 1.08
C ASP A 95 16.69 11.11 1.17
N TYR A 96 15.62 11.23 1.94
CA TYR A 96 14.97 12.50 2.23
C TYR A 96 15.90 13.49 2.95
N LEU A 97 16.58 13.03 4.00
CA LEU A 97 17.54 13.82 4.76
C LEU A 97 18.73 14.24 3.89
N GLN A 98 19.17 13.37 2.97
CA GLN A 98 20.22 13.68 2.00
C GLN A 98 19.78 14.77 1.02
N ASP A 99 18.57 14.69 0.47
CA ASP A 99 18.05 15.70 -0.45
C ASP A 99 17.87 17.06 0.25
N LEU A 100 17.47 17.04 1.52
CA LEU A 100 17.38 18.23 2.36
C LEU A 100 18.77 18.86 2.59
N LEU A 101 19.77 18.06 3.00
CA LEU A 101 21.15 18.51 3.22
C LEU A 101 21.84 18.97 1.93
N LYS A 102 21.53 18.37 0.78
CA LYS A 102 21.99 18.86 -0.53
C LYS A 102 21.38 20.23 -0.85
N LYS A 103 20.09 20.42 -0.58
CA LYS A 103 19.39 21.70 -0.79
C LYS A 103 19.90 22.80 0.15
N SER A 104 20.20 22.49 1.42
CA SER A 104 20.74 23.44 2.39
C SER A 104 22.15 23.94 2.07
N ARG A 105 22.89 23.21 1.22
CA ARG A 105 24.25 23.60 0.78
C ARG A 105 24.23 24.75 -0.24
N TYR A 106 23.09 25.02 -0.86
CA TYR A 106 22.91 26.17 -1.74
C TYR A 106 22.39 27.35 -0.91
N PRO A 107 23.04 28.53 -0.97
CA PRO A 107 22.61 29.71 -0.24
C PRO A 107 21.37 30.31 -0.92
N SER A 108 20.23 29.66 -0.75
CA SER A 108 18.90 30.16 -1.12
C SER A 108 18.18 30.57 0.15
N ARG A 109 17.47 31.70 0.08
CA ARG A 109 17.11 32.54 1.24
C ARG A 109 16.09 31.92 2.20
N GLU A 110 15.45 30.81 1.83
CA GLU A 110 14.58 29.99 2.68
C GLU A 110 14.67 28.51 2.22
N ILE A 111 15.00 27.59 3.13
CA ILE A 111 14.93 26.15 2.84
C ILE A 111 13.45 25.77 2.88
N ASP A 112 12.75 25.92 1.75
CA ASP A 112 11.35 25.51 1.66
C ASP A 112 11.27 23.98 1.61
N HIS A 113 11.15 23.40 2.80
CA HIS A 113 11.08 21.96 3.05
C HIS A 113 9.69 21.39 2.76
N GLY A 114 8.67 22.24 2.71
CA GLY A 114 7.30 21.84 2.35
C GLY A 114 7.25 21.14 1.00
N ILE A 115 7.97 21.66 0.01
CA ILE A 115 8.04 21.07 -1.35
C ILE A 115 8.65 19.65 -1.34
N LEU A 116 9.68 19.42 -0.52
CA LEU A 116 10.33 18.10 -0.41
C LEU A 116 9.40 17.11 0.30
N LEU A 117 8.73 17.54 1.37
CA LEU A 117 7.73 16.73 2.08
C LEU A 117 6.56 16.38 1.18
N GLU A 118 6.05 17.35 0.42
CA GLU A 118 4.96 17.16 -0.54
C GLU A 118 5.34 16.16 -1.63
N ALA A 119 6.56 16.25 -2.18
CA ALA A 119 7.08 15.27 -3.13
C ALA A 119 7.23 13.86 -2.51
N LEU A 120 7.57 13.75 -1.23
CA LEU A 120 7.63 12.46 -0.51
C LEU A 120 6.22 11.87 -0.33
N VAL A 121 5.27 12.70 0.11
CA VAL A 121 3.85 12.33 0.23
C VAL A 121 3.32 11.83 -1.09
N GLU A 122 3.54 12.57 -2.18
CA GLU A 122 3.05 12.21 -3.51
C GLU A 122 3.65 10.88 -4.00
N ARG A 123 4.96 10.65 -3.77
CA ARG A 123 5.62 9.38 -4.10
C ARG A 123 5.06 8.19 -3.32
N LEU A 124 4.73 8.37 -2.04
CA LEU A 124 4.12 7.32 -1.23
C LEU A 124 2.66 7.07 -1.66
N MET A 125 1.87 8.13 -1.84
CA MET A 125 0.47 8.04 -2.28
C MET A 125 0.33 7.39 -3.66
N ALA A 126 1.23 7.71 -4.60
CA ALA A 126 1.26 7.10 -5.93
C ALA A 126 1.42 5.57 -5.88
N LYS A 127 2.18 5.04 -4.91
CA LYS A 127 2.35 3.59 -4.74
C LYS A 127 1.07 2.90 -4.22
N HIS A 128 0.23 3.59 -3.46
CA HIS A 128 -0.97 2.99 -2.87
C HIS A 128 -2.22 3.14 -3.73
N SER A 129 -2.27 4.16 -4.59
CA SER A 129 -3.37 4.38 -5.54
C SER A 129 -3.69 3.12 -6.38
N PHE A 130 -2.66 2.33 -6.70
CA PHE A 130 -2.81 1.05 -7.39
C PHE A 130 -3.61 0.01 -6.59
N GLY A 131 -3.55 0.05 -5.26
CA GLY A 131 -4.31 -0.84 -4.38
C GLY A 131 -5.80 -0.52 -4.28
N HIS A 132 -6.14 0.77 -4.28
CA HIS A 132 -7.53 1.21 -4.35
C HIS A 132 -8.16 0.81 -5.69
N PHE A 133 -7.41 0.99 -6.78
CA PHE A 133 -7.83 0.50 -8.09
C PHE A 133 -8.06 -1.02 -8.12
N ALA A 134 -7.18 -1.78 -7.47
CA ALA A 134 -7.35 -3.24 -7.36
C ALA A 134 -8.64 -3.61 -6.64
N THR A 135 -8.95 -2.95 -5.52
CA THR A 135 -10.19 -3.16 -4.75
C THR A 135 -11.43 -2.96 -5.62
N ASP A 136 -11.44 -1.89 -6.42
CA ASP A 136 -12.54 -1.60 -7.36
C ASP A 136 -12.65 -2.66 -8.46
N ILE A 137 -11.51 -3.17 -8.97
CA ILE A 137 -11.49 -4.25 -9.96
C ILE A 137 -12.12 -5.51 -9.38
N LEU A 138 -11.73 -5.94 -8.18
CA LEU A 138 -12.23 -7.17 -7.56
C LEU A 138 -13.77 -7.10 -7.41
N LEU A 139 -14.29 -5.95 -7.00
CA LEU A 139 -15.73 -5.72 -6.91
C LEU A 139 -16.42 -5.82 -8.28
N LYS A 140 -15.85 -5.18 -9.31
CA LYS A 140 -16.38 -5.22 -10.68
C LYS A 140 -16.35 -6.62 -11.27
N PHE A 141 -15.32 -7.42 -11.00
CA PHE A 141 -15.27 -8.83 -11.39
C PHE A 141 -16.33 -9.67 -10.68
N GLY A 142 -16.60 -9.39 -9.39
CA GLY A 142 -17.73 -10.00 -8.67
C GLY A 142 -19.08 -9.70 -9.32
N LEU A 143 -19.32 -8.43 -9.68
CA LEU A 143 -20.53 -8.01 -10.41
C LEU A 143 -20.61 -8.65 -11.80
N LEU A 144 -19.49 -8.76 -12.52
CA LEU A 144 -19.40 -9.43 -13.82
C LEU A 144 -19.79 -10.92 -13.70
N GLY A 145 -19.46 -11.56 -12.57
CA GLY A 145 -19.91 -12.91 -12.23
C GLY A 145 -21.44 -13.06 -12.21
N THR A 146 -22.19 -12.05 -11.72
CA THR A 146 -23.67 -12.09 -11.78
C THR A 146 -24.18 -12.11 -13.21
N VAL A 147 -23.60 -11.27 -14.07
CA VAL A 147 -24.00 -11.16 -15.47
C VAL A 147 -23.73 -12.48 -16.20
N ILE A 148 -22.55 -13.07 -15.97
CA ILE A 148 -22.20 -14.35 -16.58
C ILE A 148 -23.07 -15.49 -16.05
N GLY A 149 -23.33 -15.54 -14.74
CA GLY A 149 -24.22 -16.55 -14.17
C GLY A 149 -25.65 -16.45 -14.71
N PHE A 150 -26.17 -15.23 -14.91
CA PHE A 150 -27.47 -15.02 -15.58
C PHE A 150 -27.46 -15.45 -17.05
N ILE A 151 -26.40 -15.14 -17.81
CA ILE A 151 -26.27 -15.59 -19.21
C ILE A 151 -26.26 -17.13 -19.26
N MET A 152 -25.49 -17.78 -18.40
CA MET A 152 -25.45 -19.24 -18.33
C MET A 152 -26.79 -19.84 -17.89
N MET A 153 -27.52 -19.19 -16.99
CA MET A 153 -28.85 -19.61 -16.57
C MET A 153 -29.90 -19.52 -17.69
N LEU A 154 -29.83 -18.49 -18.53
CA LEU A 154 -30.80 -18.26 -19.62
C LEU A 154 -30.43 -18.96 -20.93
N SER A 155 -29.17 -19.32 -21.14
CA SER A 155 -28.68 -19.99 -22.35
C SER A 155 -29.51 -21.23 -22.75
N PRO A 156 -29.90 -22.13 -21.84
CA PRO A 156 -30.68 -23.31 -22.21
C PRO A 156 -32.11 -22.98 -22.66
N VAL A 157 -32.71 -21.92 -22.12
CA VAL A 157 -34.12 -21.52 -22.41
C VAL A 157 -34.28 -21.05 -23.86
N GLY A 158 -33.26 -20.42 -24.45
CA GLY A 158 -33.30 -19.91 -25.82
C GLY A 158 -33.12 -20.96 -26.92
N SER A 159 -32.81 -22.20 -26.57
CA SER A 159 -32.42 -23.26 -27.52
C SER A 159 -33.41 -24.44 -27.62
N MET A 160 -34.54 -24.38 -26.89
CA MET A 160 -35.45 -25.51 -26.75
C MET A 160 -36.70 -25.42 -27.63
N THR A 161 -37.03 -26.52 -28.30
CA THR A 161 -38.28 -26.71 -29.07
C THR A 161 -39.19 -27.81 -28.51
N ASP A 162 -38.68 -28.70 -27.63
CA ASP A 162 -39.39 -29.86 -27.09
C ASP A 162 -39.44 -29.85 -25.55
N PHE A 163 -40.59 -30.24 -24.98
CA PHE A 163 -40.92 -30.16 -23.56
C PHE A 163 -40.97 -31.54 -22.88
N ASP A 164 -39.96 -32.37 -23.09
CA ASP A 164 -39.87 -33.68 -22.43
C ASP A 164 -39.49 -33.55 -20.93
N PRO A 165 -40.03 -34.39 -20.04
CA PRO A 165 -39.74 -34.33 -18.60
C PRO A 165 -38.24 -34.46 -18.23
N SER A 166 -37.47 -35.25 -19.00
CA SER A 166 -36.02 -35.40 -18.82
C SER A 166 -35.26 -34.11 -19.17
N VAL A 167 -35.70 -33.44 -20.23
CA VAL A 167 -35.16 -32.15 -20.69
C VAL A 167 -35.44 -31.06 -19.66
N LEU A 168 -36.65 -31.03 -19.09
CA LEU A 168 -37.02 -30.13 -18.00
C LEU A 168 -36.15 -30.31 -16.74
N GLN A 169 -35.82 -31.55 -16.37
CA GLN A 169 -34.95 -31.84 -15.23
C GLN A 169 -33.51 -31.34 -15.46
N GLN A 170 -32.99 -31.54 -16.67
CA GLN A 170 -31.68 -31.03 -17.07
C GLN A 170 -31.63 -29.50 -17.10
N LEU A 171 -32.70 -28.85 -17.55
CA LEU A 171 -32.85 -27.39 -17.52
C LEU A 171 -32.78 -26.84 -16.10
N LEU A 172 -33.53 -27.43 -15.16
CA LEU A 172 -33.51 -27.01 -13.76
C LEU A 172 -32.11 -27.13 -13.15
N GLY A 173 -31.37 -28.19 -13.47
CA GLY A 173 -29.97 -28.37 -13.06
C GLY A 173 -29.03 -27.30 -13.63
N GLN A 174 -29.15 -26.98 -14.93
CA GLN A 174 -28.33 -25.95 -15.58
C GLN A 174 -28.67 -24.54 -15.08
N MET A 175 -29.95 -24.24 -14.84
CA MET A 175 -30.39 -22.97 -14.27
C MET A 175 -29.88 -22.79 -12.84
N SER A 176 -29.95 -23.85 -12.01
CA SER A 176 -29.38 -23.85 -10.66
C SER A 176 -27.85 -23.66 -10.68
N GLY A 177 -27.16 -24.26 -11.66
CA GLY A 177 -25.73 -24.04 -11.89
C GLY A 177 -25.39 -22.57 -12.21
N GLY A 178 -26.12 -21.94 -13.13
CA GLY A 178 -25.92 -20.52 -13.46
C GLY A 178 -26.14 -19.60 -12.26
N MET A 179 -27.14 -19.89 -11.42
CA MET A 179 -27.38 -19.18 -10.16
C MET A 179 -26.23 -19.37 -9.16
N ALA A 180 -25.72 -20.59 -8.99
CA ALA A 180 -24.59 -20.86 -8.11
C ALA A 180 -23.34 -20.07 -8.53
N ILE A 181 -23.03 -20.04 -9.84
CA ILE A 181 -21.92 -19.25 -10.38
C ILE A 181 -22.08 -17.77 -10.05
N ALA A 182 -23.27 -17.19 -10.29
CA ALA A 182 -23.56 -15.79 -9.98
C ALA A 182 -23.32 -15.48 -8.49
N LEU A 183 -23.91 -16.29 -7.60
CA LEU A 183 -23.85 -16.05 -6.16
C LEU A 183 -22.43 -16.17 -5.61
N TYR A 184 -21.74 -17.28 -5.91
CA TYR A 184 -20.41 -17.55 -5.37
C TYR A 184 -19.35 -16.58 -5.91
N THR A 185 -19.42 -16.23 -7.21
CA THR A 185 -18.48 -15.25 -7.80
C THR A 185 -18.68 -13.87 -7.19
N THR A 186 -19.94 -13.46 -6.98
CA THR A 186 -20.28 -12.17 -6.35
C THR A 186 -19.81 -12.12 -4.91
N ALA A 187 -20.09 -13.17 -4.13
CA ALA A 187 -19.64 -13.26 -2.74
C ALA A 187 -18.11 -13.20 -2.66
N THR A 188 -17.41 -13.93 -3.54
CA THR A 188 -15.95 -13.91 -3.62
C THR A 188 -15.43 -12.51 -3.94
N GLY A 189 -15.98 -11.84 -4.96
CA GLY A 189 -15.60 -10.48 -5.32
C GLY A 189 -15.81 -9.48 -4.18
N LEU A 190 -16.95 -9.51 -3.51
CA LEU A 190 -17.28 -8.62 -2.38
C LEU A 190 -16.37 -8.85 -1.17
N VAL A 191 -16.17 -10.11 -0.77
CA VAL A 191 -15.36 -10.46 0.40
C VAL A 191 -13.91 -10.09 0.15
N THR A 192 -13.36 -10.46 -1.02
CA THR A 192 -11.96 -10.16 -1.35
C THR A 192 -11.72 -8.67 -1.57
N SER A 193 -12.65 -7.94 -2.20
CA SER A 193 -12.54 -6.48 -2.32
C SER A 193 -12.59 -5.80 -0.95
N ALA A 194 -13.51 -6.20 -0.06
CA ALA A 194 -13.60 -5.63 1.28
C ALA A 194 -12.33 -5.90 2.11
N LEU A 195 -11.80 -7.12 2.07
CA LEU A 195 -10.56 -7.49 2.74
C LEU A 195 -9.36 -6.69 2.20
N LEU A 196 -9.25 -6.56 0.88
CA LEU A 196 -8.17 -5.81 0.25
C LEU A 196 -8.27 -4.32 0.54
N GLY A 197 -9.48 -3.75 0.52
CA GLY A 197 -9.73 -2.35 0.87
C GLY A 197 -9.29 -2.05 2.30
N LEU A 198 -9.59 -2.95 3.25
CA LEU A 198 -9.13 -2.81 4.64
C LEU A 198 -7.59 -2.84 4.73
N GLN A 199 -6.93 -3.74 3.99
CA GLN A 199 -5.46 -3.78 3.93
C GLN A 199 -4.90 -2.43 3.47
N TYR A 200 -5.35 -1.89 2.34
CA TYR A 200 -4.85 -0.62 1.82
C TYR A 200 -5.21 0.58 2.69
N GLN A 201 -6.37 0.59 3.35
CA GLN A 201 -6.73 1.65 4.30
C GLN A 201 -5.78 1.70 5.51
N LEU A 202 -5.32 0.54 5.98
CA LEU A 202 -4.31 0.48 7.04
C LEU A 202 -2.92 0.91 6.56
N LEU A 203 -2.59 0.61 5.30
CA LEU A 203 -1.35 1.10 4.70
C LEU A 203 -1.35 2.63 4.62
N ASP A 204 -2.44 3.23 4.13
CA ASP A 204 -2.62 4.69 4.07
C ASP A 204 -2.48 5.34 5.44
N SER A 205 -3.10 4.72 6.46
CA SER A 205 -3.00 5.19 7.85
C SER A 205 -1.55 5.12 8.36
N ALA A 206 -0.85 4.00 8.13
CA ALA A 206 0.55 3.84 8.52
C ALA A 206 1.48 4.85 7.83
N THR A 207 1.18 5.17 6.58
CA THR A 207 1.91 6.18 5.79
C THR A 207 1.69 7.59 6.29
N ALA A 208 0.43 7.98 6.52
CA ALA A 208 0.11 9.29 7.07
C ALA A 208 0.85 9.49 8.39
N HIS A 209 0.80 8.51 9.30
CA HIS A 209 1.56 8.55 10.55
C HIS A 209 3.07 8.65 10.34
N PHE A 210 3.64 7.94 9.35
CA PHE A 210 5.07 8.05 9.05
C PHE A 210 5.44 9.46 8.55
N VAL A 211 4.67 10.02 7.61
CA VAL A 211 4.88 11.36 7.08
C VAL A 211 4.80 12.40 8.19
N ASP A 212 3.78 12.35 9.04
CA ASP A 212 3.60 13.29 10.15
C ASP A 212 4.79 13.26 11.10
N ARG A 213 5.30 12.06 11.42
CA ARG A 213 6.48 11.91 12.27
C ARG A 213 7.74 12.47 11.63
N VAL A 214 7.94 12.24 10.33
CA VAL A 214 9.07 12.82 9.59
C VAL A 214 8.98 14.35 9.61
N ALA A 215 7.81 14.92 9.35
CA ALA A 215 7.60 16.37 9.36
C ALA A 215 7.94 16.99 10.71
N ILE A 216 7.39 16.44 11.80
CA ILE A 216 7.65 16.92 13.16
C ILE A 216 9.15 16.81 13.51
N THR A 217 9.78 15.69 13.19
CA THR A 217 11.21 15.46 13.51
C THR A 217 12.10 16.47 12.78
N VAL A 218 11.80 16.76 11.52
CA VAL A 218 12.57 17.74 10.74
C VAL A 218 12.34 19.17 11.24
N GLU A 219 11.11 19.52 11.56
CA GLU A 219 10.77 20.86 12.04
C GLU A 219 11.37 21.16 13.42
N VAL A 220 11.34 20.19 14.33
CA VAL A 220 11.80 20.37 15.72
C VAL A 220 13.31 20.21 15.85
N SER A 221 13.92 19.22 15.19
CA SER A 221 15.32 18.87 15.45
C SER A 221 16.27 19.37 14.35
N VAL A 222 15.85 19.37 13.08
CA VAL A 222 16.76 19.64 11.95
C VAL A 222 16.77 21.12 11.55
N MET A 223 15.62 21.78 11.52
CA MET A 223 15.53 23.20 11.13
C MET A 223 16.31 24.14 12.05
N PRO A 224 16.27 24.01 13.38
CA PRO A 224 17.07 24.86 14.27
C PRO A 224 18.58 24.71 14.03
N LEU A 225 19.05 23.48 13.80
CA LEU A 225 20.47 23.19 13.54
C LEU A 225 20.94 23.82 12.23
N LEU A 226 20.13 23.74 11.17
CA LEU A 226 20.44 24.37 9.88
C LEU A 226 20.41 25.90 9.95
N ALA A 227 19.47 26.48 10.70
CA ALA A 227 19.42 27.92 10.93
C ALA A 227 20.66 28.42 11.72
N GLN A 228 21.07 27.68 12.76
CA GLN A 228 22.29 27.99 13.52
C GLN A 228 23.56 27.87 12.67
N LYS A 229 23.65 26.83 11.83
CA LYS A 229 24.78 26.64 10.92
C LYS A 229 24.89 27.76 9.88
N SER A 230 23.76 28.18 9.32
CA SER A 230 23.72 29.33 8.39
C SER A 230 24.06 30.65 9.09
N ALA A 231 23.69 30.82 10.37
CA ALA A 231 24.04 32.00 11.15
C ALA A 231 25.53 32.04 11.52
N GLY A 232 26.10 30.92 11.97
CA GLY A 232 27.53 30.80 12.30
C GLY A 232 28.46 30.94 11.09
N GLN A 233 28.00 30.57 9.89
CA GLN A 233 28.75 30.80 8.65
C GLN A 233 28.75 32.26 8.20
N ASN A 234 27.79 33.06 8.67
CA ASN A 234 27.69 34.50 8.36
C ASN A 234 28.48 35.39 9.34
N ASP A 235 28.85 34.86 10.51
CA ASP A 235 29.68 35.52 11.55
C ASP A 235 31.19 35.19 11.45
N ALA A 236 31.61 34.38 10.46
CA ALA A 236 33.03 34.23 10.16
C ALA A 236 33.60 35.61 9.72
N PRO A 237 34.64 36.14 10.38
CA PRO A 237 35.12 37.49 10.11
C PRO A 237 35.53 37.60 8.64
N ARG A 238 34.85 38.49 7.90
CA ARG A 238 35.36 39.07 6.66
C ARG A 238 36.58 39.92 7.02
N GLY A 239 37.72 39.27 7.25
CA GLY A 239 38.94 39.90 7.73
C GLY A 239 40.16 39.40 6.98
N ALA A 240 40.71 40.31 6.16
CA ALA A 240 42.06 40.34 5.61
C ALA A 240 42.42 39.33 4.50
N VAL A 241 42.22 39.75 3.25
CA VAL A 241 43.31 39.69 2.28
C VAL A 241 43.52 41.11 1.78
N ALA A 242 44.53 41.75 2.35
CA ALA A 242 45.23 42.91 1.77
C ALA A 242 46.25 42.40 0.74
#